data_AF-A0A0Q9LMW4-F1
#
_entry.id   AF-A0A0Q9LMW4-F1
#
_cell.length_a   1.000
_cell.length_b   1.000
_cell.length_c   1.000
_cell.angle_alpha   90.00
_cell.angle_beta   90.00
_cell.angle_gamma   90.00
#
_symmetry.space_group_name_H-M   'P 1'
#
loop_
_entity.id
_entity.type
_entity.pdbx_description
1 polymer ?
#
loop_
_entity_poly.entity_id
_entity_poly.type
_entity_poly.pdbx_seq_one_letter_code
_entity_poly.pdbx_strand_id
1 'polypeptide(L)'
;MLDVNGWEFVALIVLAVVILGPERLPEYAAKLGRFVRQARAMAEGAKGQLREQMGPEFDDINWKQYDPRQYDPRRIVREALFDPPPDAEEAGVPTPAVVAHDPALATPYDEDAT
;
A
#
# COMPACT_ATOMS: atom_id res chain seq x y z
N MET A 1 3.61 -15.36 -0.05
CA MET A 1 2.93 -14.15 -0.56
C MET A 1 1.49 -14.57 -0.86
N LEU A 2 0.49 -13.80 -0.45
CA LEU A 2 -0.91 -14.10 -0.78
C LEU A 2 -1.19 -13.56 -2.17
N ASP A 3 -1.00 -14.39 -3.19
CA ASP A 3 -1.47 -14.13 -4.55
C ASP A 3 -2.99 -14.26 -4.57
N VAL A 4 -3.68 -13.17 -4.24
CA VAL A 4 -5.14 -13.08 -4.31
C VAL A 4 -5.48 -12.00 -5.32
N ASN A 5 -6.00 -12.43 -6.47
CA ASN A 5 -6.48 -11.52 -7.50
C ASN A 5 -7.79 -10.84 -7.05
N GLY A 6 -8.10 -9.69 -7.66
CA GLY A 6 -9.30 -8.91 -7.29
C GLY A 6 -10.61 -9.70 -7.36
N TRP A 7 -10.73 -10.65 -8.31
CA TRP A 7 -11.91 -11.51 -8.42
C TRP A 7 -11.96 -12.60 -7.34
N GLU A 8 -10.80 -13.14 -6.92
CA GLU A 8 -10.70 -14.14 -5.85
C GLU A 8 -11.12 -13.51 -4.52
N PHE A 9 -10.73 -12.25 -4.28
CA PHE A 9 -11.17 -11.50 -3.10
C PHE A 9 -12.70 -11.33 -3.06
N VAL A 10 -13.33 -11.01 -4.20
CA VAL A 10 -14.80 -10.93 -4.30
C VAL A 10 -15.44 -12.29 -4.04
N ALA A 11 -14.89 -13.38 -4.59
CA ALA A 11 -15.39 -14.73 -4.36
C ALA A 11 -15.33 -15.11 -2.86
N LEU A 12 -14.26 -14.75 -2.17
CA LEU A 12 -14.13 -14.96 -0.72
C LEU A 12 -15.16 -14.16 0.08
N ILE A 13 -15.44 -12.92 -0.30
CA ILE A 13 -16.50 -12.12 0.35
C ILE A 13 -17.86 -12.80 0.16
N VAL A 14 -18.19 -13.22 -1.07
CA VAL A 14 -19.45 -13.91 -1.35
C VAL A 14 -19.56 -15.19 -0.54
N LEU A 15 -18.48 -15.99 -0.48
CA LEU A 15 -18.43 -17.20 0.33
C LEU A 15 -18.65 -16.91 1.81
N ALA A 16 -17.99 -15.87 2.36
CA ALA A 16 -18.17 -15.45 3.73
C ALA A 16 -19.62 -15.01 4.03
N VAL A 17 -20.26 -14.29 3.09
CA VAL A 17 -21.68 -13.90 3.16
C VAL A 17 -22.58 -15.13 3.20
N VAL A 18 -22.32 -16.14 2.38
CA VAL A 18 -23.11 -17.37 2.34
C VAL A 18 -22.96 -18.16 3.63
N ILE A 19 -21.73 -18.33 4.13
CA ILE A 19 -21.45 -19.08 5.36
C ILE A 19 -22.06 -18.41 6.59
N LEU A 20 -21.89 -17.09 6.72
CA LEU A 20 -22.34 -16.34 7.89
C LEU A 20 -23.82 -15.94 7.80
N GLY A 21 -24.34 -15.83 6.58
CA GLY A 21 -25.67 -15.33 6.25
C GLY A 21 -25.69 -13.81 6.00
N PRO A 22 -26.33 -13.33 4.92
CA PRO A 22 -26.38 -11.91 4.57
C PRO A 22 -27.11 -11.07 5.62
N GLU A 23 -28.07 -11.65 6.31
CA GLU A 23 -28.85 -10.98 7.37
C GLU A 23 -28.02 -10.70 8.64
N ARG A 24 -27.04 -11.56 8.95
CA ARG A 24 -26.25 -11.47 10.19
C ARG A 24 -24.98 -10.63 10.03
N LEU A 25 -24.43 -10.57 8.82
CA LEU A 25 -23.27 -9.74 8.49
C LEU A 25 -23.38 -8.27 8.93
N PRO A 26 -24.44 -7.52 8.61
CA PRO A 26 -24.54 -6.11 9.02
C PRO A 26 -24.59 -5.96 10.54
N GLU A 27 -25.21 -6.91 11.24
CA GLU A 27 -25.24 -6.92 12.70
C GLU A 27 -23.83 -7.09 13.30
N TYR A 28 -23.05 -8.04 12.77
CA TYR A 28 -21.66 -8.26 13.20
C TYR A 28 -20.73 -7.10 12.82
N ALA A 29 -20.86 -6.56 11.61
CA ALA A 29 -20.11 -5.40 11.17
C ALA A 29 -20.40 -4.19 12.07
N ALA A 30 -21.66 -3.98 12.46
CA ALA A 30 -22.02 -2.93 13.40
C ALA A 30 -21.43 -3.16 14.81
N LYS A 31 -21.42 -4.41 15.30
CA LYS A 31 -20.77 -4.78 16.57
C LYS A 31 -19.27 -4.48 16.53
N LEU A 32 -18.58 -4.91 15.47
CA LEU A 32 -17.16 -4.63 15.26
C LEU A 32 -16.90 -3.13 15.16
N GLY A 33 -17.73 -2.39 14.41
CA GLY A 33 -17.61 -0.94 14.30
C GLY A 33 -17.74 -0.22 15.65
N ARG A 34 -18.68 -0.65 16.51
CA ARG A 34 -18.79 -0.14 17.88
C ARG A 34 -17.55 -0.47 18.71
N PHE A 35 -17.05 -1.70 18.61
CA PHE A 35 -15.83 -2.12 19.30
C PHE A 35 -14.63 -1.28 18.88
N VAL A 36 -14.41 -1.08 17.57
CA VAL A 36 -13.32 -0.24 17.06
C VAL A 36 -13.44 1.20 17.56
N ARG A 37 -14.64 1.78 17.57
CA ARG A 37 -14.86 3.13 18.10
C ARG A 37 -14.52 3.22 19.59
N GLN A 38 -14.93 2.23 20.37
CA GLN A 38 -14.63 2.17 21.80
C GLN A 38 -13.12 1.97 22.05
N ALA A 39 -12.48 1.06 21.32
CA ALA A 39 -11.04 0.84 21.38
C ALA A 39 -10.27 2.11 21.02
N ARG A 40 -10.72 2.84 19.99
CA ARG A 40 -10.14 4.15 19.61
C ARG A 40 -10.30 5.18 20.72
N ALA A 41 -11.51 5.33 21.29
CA ALA A 41 -11.74 6.27 22.39
C ALA A 41 -10.88 5.94 23.63
N MET A 42 -10.72 4.66 23.93
CA MET A 42 -9.83 4.19 25.00
C MET A 42 -8.35 4.51 24.71
N ALA A 43 -7.90 4.28 23.47
CA ALA A 43 -6.54 4.61 23.05
C ALA A 43 -6.26 6.13 23.10
N GLU A 44 -7.21 6.95 22.67
CA GLU A 44 -7.13 8.42 22.75
C GLU A 44 -7.09 8.90 24.22
N GLY A 45 -7.90 8.31 25.10
CA GLY A 45 -7.88 8.60 26.53
C GLY A 45 -6.57 8.19 27.22
N ALA A 46 -6.06 7.00 26.91
CA ALA A 46 -4.75 6.54 27.41
C ALA A 46 -3.63 7.45 26.91
N LYS A 47 -3.63 7.83 25.63
CA LYS A 47 -2.67 8.78 25.06
C LYS A 47 -2.71 10.13 25.78
N GLY A 48 -3.89 10.62 26.15
CA GLY A 48 -4.06 11.83 26.96
C GLY A 48 -3.40 11.71 28.33
N GLN A 49 -3.68 10.64 29.07
CA GLN A 49 -3.10 10.39 30.40
C GLN A 49 -1.58 10.19 30.36
N LEU A 50 -1.07 9.54 29.32
CA LEU A 50 0.37 9.35 29.11
C LEU A 50 1.06 10.68 28.79
N ARG A 51 0.44 11.53 27.96
CA ARG A 51 0.95 12.87 27.65
C ARG A 51 0.99 13.78 28.88
N GLU A 52 0.02 13.64 29.77
CA GLU A 52 -0.10 14.44 31.00
C GLU A 52 0.91 14.01 32.07
N GLN A 53 1.29 12.71 32.12
CA GLN A 53 2.24 12.17 33.10
C GLN A 53 3.71 12.22 32.66
N MET A 54 4.00 12.04 31.36
CA MET A 54 5.39 12.05 30.86
C MET A 54 5.90 13.45 30.46
N GLY A 55 5.02 14.45 30.37
CA GLY A 55 5.44 15.78 29.94
C GLY A 55 6.05 15.78 28.52
N PRO A 56 6.87 16.78 28.15
CA PRO A 56 7.35 16.99 26.78
C PRO A 56 8.11 15.83 26.14
N GLU A 57 8.52 14.80 26.88
CA GLU A 57 9.13 13.57 26.35
C GLU A 57 8.16 12.73 25.49
N PHE A 58 6.84 12.99 25.55
CA PHE A 58 5.85 12.31 24.69
C PHE A 58 5.85 12.82 23.23
N ASP A 59 6.33 14.05 22.97
CA ASP A 59 6.38 14.62 21.62
C ASP A 59 7.54 14.04 20.77
N ASP A 60 8.58 13.46 21.38
CA ASP A 60 9.68 12.77 20.68
C ASP A 60 9.30 11.37 20.17
N ILE A 61 8.19 10.80 20.67
CA ILE A 61 7.65 9.58 20.10
C ILE A 61 6.91 9.96 18.81
N ASN A 62 7.55 9.69 17.68
CA ASN A 62 7.13 10.08 16.35
C ASN A 62 5.88 9.30 15.85
N TRP A 63 4.75 9.40 16.56
CA TRP A 63 3.50 8.70 16.22
C TRP A 63 2.94 9.10 14.84
N LYS A 64 3.35 10.25 14.29
CA LYS A 64 2.97 10.70 12.94
C LYS A 64 3.50 9.77 11.85
N GLN A 65 4.60 9.06 12.09
CA GLN A 65 5.13 8.07 11.15
C GLN A 65 4.23 6.83 11.01
N TYR A 66 3.33 6.61 11.97
CA TYR A 66 2.37 5.51 11.97
C TYR A 66 0.93 5.94 11.63
N ASP A 67 0.72 7.20 11.22
CA ASP A 67 -0.59 7.66 10.76
C ASP A 67 -0.80 7.19 9.30
N PRO A 68 -1.68 6.21 9.05
CA PRO A 68 -1.88 5.64 7.71
C PRO A 68 -2.43 6.65 6.69
N ARG A 69 -2.92 7.81 7.14
CA ARG A 69 -3.42 8.88 6.27
C ARG A 69 -2.34 9.88 5.86
N GLN A 70 -1.17 9.83 6.51
CA GLN A 70 -0.01 10.68 6.20
C GLN A 70 0.95 10.01 5.19
N TYR A 71 0.63 8.80 4.72
CA TYR A 71 1.21 8.20 3.53
C TYR A 71 0.67 8.92 2.28
N ASP A 72 1.03 10.19 2.11
CA ASP A 72 0.59 11.02 0.97
C ASP A 72 1.38 10.60 -0.28
N PRO A 73 0.73 9.95 -1.27
CA PRO A 73 1.42 9.43 -2.45
C PRO A 73 2.13 10.53 -3.25
N ARG A 74 1.69 11.79 -3.12
CA ARG A 74 2.32 12.94 -3.79
C ARG A 74 3.70 13.25 -3.21
N ARG A 75 3.94 12.95 -1.93
CA ARG A 75 5.25 13.14 -1.32
C ARG A 75 6.25 12.13 -1.89
N ILE A 76 5.85 10.87 -2.00
CA ILE A 76 6.66 9.78 -2.56
C ILE A 76 7.05 10.07 -4.02
N VAL A 77 6.09 10.53 -4.84
CA VAL A 77 6.35 10.90 -6.24
C VAL A 77 7.27 12.11 -6.36
N ARG A 78 7.12 13.12 -5.49
CA ARG A 78 8.02 14.29 -5.47
C ARG A 78 9.42 13.90 -5.02
N GLU A 79 9.53 13.08 -3.98
CA GLU A 79 10.81 12.57 -3.49
C GLU A 79 11.53 11.79 -4.62
N ALA A 80 10.80 10.97 -5.40
CA ALA A 80 11.35 10.29 -6.58
C ALA A 80 11.68 11.21 -7.79
N LEU A 81 11.13 12.43 -7.84
CA LEU A 81 11.39 13.40 -8.92
C LEU A 81 12.50 14.39 -8.56
N PHE A 82 12.72 14.64 -7.27
CA PHE A 82 13.68 15.61 -6.74
C PHE A 82 14.95 14.97 -6.17
N ASP A 83 14.95 13.65 -5.92
CA ASP A 83 16.15 12.89 -5.57
C ASP A 83 16.78 12.31 -6.84
N PRO A 84 17.91 12.86 -7.34
CA PRO A 84 18.67 12.20 -8.39
C PRO A 84 19.21 10.87 -7.84
N PRO A 85 19.10 9.74 -8.57
CA PRO A 85 19.55 8.46 -8.07
C PRO A 85 21.04 8.52 -7.70
N PRO A 86 21.47 7.95 -6.55
CA PRO A 86 22.87 7.90 -6.13
C PRO A 86 23.76 7.05 -7.04
N ASP A 87 23.19 6.44 -8.08
CA ASP A 87 23.86 5.51 -8.98
C ASP A 87 24.32 6.15 -10.30
N ALA A 88 24.24 7.48 -10.43
CA ALA A 88 24.78 8.21 -11.58
C ALA A 88 26.33 8.22 -11.64
N GLU A 89 27.03 7.67 -10.64
CA GLU A 89 28.48 7.47 -10.65
C GLU A 89 28.92 6.02 -10.95
N GLU A 90 28.01 5.04 -10.99
CA GLU A 90 28.31 3.67 -11.44
C GLU A 90 27.55 3.34 -12.73
N ALA A 91 27.91 4.04 -13.81
CA ALA A 91 27.52 3.70 -15.17
C ALA A 91 28.18 2.38 -15.61
N GLY A 92 27.58 1.27 -15.17
CA GLY A 92 27.86 -0.08 -15.61
C GLY A 92 26.60 -0.93 -15.76
N VAL A 93 25.43 -0.31 -15.90
CA VAL A 93 24.19 -1.02 -16.23
C VAL A 93 23.86 -0.81 -17.71
N PRO A 94 23.83 -1.87 -18.55
CA PRO A 94 23.33 -1.74 -19.90
C PRO A 94 21.84 -1.44 -19.80
N THR A 95 21.48 -0.17 -20.02
CA THR A 95 20.10 0.19 -20.35
C THR A 95 19.69 -0.70 -21.53
N PRO A 96 18.57 -1.44 -21.48
CA PRO A 96 18.04 -2.05 -22.69
C PRO A 96 17.71 -0.88 -23.61
N ALA A 97 18.56 -0.66 -24.62
CA ALA A 97 18.29 0.30 -25.66
C ALA A 97 16.96 -0.14 -26.27
N VAL A 98 15.91 0.65 -26.05
CA VAL A 98 14.68 0.51 -26.81
C VAL A 98 15.08 0.86 -28.24
N VAL A 99 15.44 -0.15 -29.02
CA VAL A 99 15.74 0.01 -30.43
C VAL A 99 14.43 0.40 -31.07
N ALA A 100 14.30 1.69 -31.40
CA ALA A 100 13.16 2.17 -32.16
C ALA A 100 13.11 1.37 -33.47
N HIS A 101 11.96 0.76 -33.74
CA HIS A 101 11.77 -0.05 -34.93
C HIS A 101 11.88 0.85 -36.18
N ASP A 102 12.92 0.65 -36.98
CA ASP A 102 13.09 1.39 -38.24
C ASP A 102 12.26 0.69 -39.34
N PRO A 103 11.15 1.32 -39.79
CA PRO A 103 10.26 0.71 -40.78
C PRO A 103 10.89 0.61 -42.18
N ALA A 104 12.06 1.22 -42.41
CA ALA A 104 12.79 1.11 -43.66
C ALA A 104 13.66 -0.15 -43.74
N LEU A 105 13.88 -0.86 -42.64
CA LEU A 105 14.63 -2.11 -42.61
C LEU A 105 13.70 -3.30 -42.85
N ALA A 106 14.14 -4.23 -43.72
CA ALA A 106 13.43 -5.48 -43.91
C ALA A 106 13.50 -6.31 -42.62
N THR A 107 12.34 -6.74 -42.12
CA THR A 107 12.26 -7.66 -40.97
C THR A 107 12.97 -8.97 -41.32
N PRO A 108 13.94 -9.42 -40.50
CA PRO A 108 14.63 -10.68 -40.75
C PRO A 108 13.64 -11.84 -40.72
N TYR A 109 13.72 -12.71 -41.72
CA TYR A 109 12.93 -13.94 -41.75
C TYR A 109 13.56 -14.95 -40.79
N ASP A 110 12.76 -15.50 -39.86
CA ASP A 110 13.20 -16.49 -38.88
C ASP A 110 13.05 -17.90 -39.49
N GLU A 111 14.19 -18.53 -39.80
CA GLU A 111 14.25 -19.81 -40.51
C GLU A 111 13.94 -21.02 -39.61
N ASP A 112 13.93 -20.84 -38.28
CA ASP A 112 13.69 -21.92 -37.31
C ASP A 112 12.20 -22.08 -36.93
N ALA A 113 11.31 -21.27 -37.49
CA ALA A 113 9.87 -21.39 -37.29
C ALA A 113 9.28 -22.52 -38.18
N THR A 114 9.24 -23.76 -37.67
CA THR A 114 8.51 -24.91 -38.25
C THR A 114 7.42 -25.42 -37.30
#